data_AF-A0A0Q3W3K5-F1
#
_entry.id   AF-A0A0Q3W3K5-F1
#
_cell.length_a   1.000
_cell.length_b   1.000
_cell.length_c   1.000
_cell.angle_alpha   90.00
_cell.angle_beta   90.00
_cell.angle_gamma   90.00
#
_symmetry.space_group_name_H-M   'P 1'
#
loop_
_entity.id
_entity.type
_entity.pdbx_description
1 polymer ?
#
loop_
_entity_poly.entity_id
_entity_poly.type
_entity_poly.pdbx_seq_one_letter_code
_entity_poly.pdbx_strand_id
1 'polypeptide(L)'
;MLVEDLYKRPYYEYLNDIIRRMVGEGLTINEVLVQELKDWKASESYKSMLTGEKYYLEKMDIRENKSQEIDWKSNIKLEHGFAKKLVNQKVGYLLSKEPTIATEDITYADHLKQVFNHKFLRTLKNIGKEAINKGKAYMYVYFDDEGNLGFKKLPSQQVIPFWKDSEHTAIQSFIYFYSEIIYENKIKKVIEKVEYHHEKGIDYYIFDGAKLVPDDVAGLSVGHNFVINGEPFLWERIPLIPFKYNEEEQPLIESIKSLIDNYNMQASTNADLLADIPKVVYKLENYGGANLKEFIYELNKYRVINVETGGDVGTIEVNPATEANEKELERTRANIYEFGRGLDSKDKDLGNASGKAMRHKYGDLDMDCNILETEFQASLEQVIWFVNKYLQVKKLGDFSNETVDFIFNRDIIISESEVITDCANSVGILDDKTIRENHPWYTDEVEERLKAQKLEEQKAIEEYKSTFPEDVKADG
;
A
#
# COMPACT_ATOMS: atom_id res chain seq x y z
N MET A 1 11.10 -7.36 -39.45
CA MET A 1 9.97 -8.14 -39.99
C MET A 1 8.71 -7.56 -39.39
N LEU A 2 7.84 -6.93 -40.19
CA LEU A 2 6.52 -6.50 -39.72
C LEU A 2 5.64 -7.75 -39.70
N VAL A 3 5.39 -8.29 -38.51
CA VAL A 3 4.44 -9.39 -38.32
C VAL A 3 3.08 -8.72 -38.08
N GLU A 4 2.21 -8.77 -39.07
CA GLU A 4 0.83 -8.30 -38.96
C GLU A 4 -0.03 -9.48 -38.50
N ASP A 5 -0.38 -9.49 -37.21
CA ASP A 5 -1.28 -10.49 -36.65
C ASP A 5 -2.74 -10.04 -36.85
N LEU A 6 -3.38 -10.62 -37.87
CA LEU A 6 -4.77 -10.34 -38.25
C LEU A 6 -5.80 -10.80 -37.19
N TYR A 7 -5.40 -11.63 -36.23
CA TYR A 7 -6.25 -12.12 -35.13
C TYR A 7 -5.98 -11.41 -33.81
N LYS A 8 -4.95 -10.56 -33.73
CA LYS A 8 -4.73 -9.61 -32.63
C LYS A 8 -5.71 -8.43 -32.71
N ARG A 9 -7.01 -8.71 -32.89
CA ARG A 9 -8.02 -7.71 -32.55
C ARG A 9 -7.97 -7.54 -31.04
N PRO A 10 -7.78 -6.32 -30.52
CA PRO A 10 -7.89 -6.10 -29.10
C PRO A 10 -9.35 -6.39 -28.70
N TYR A 11 -9.52 -7.13 -27.61
CA TYR A 11 -10.86 -7.42 -27.07
C TYR A 11 -11.58 -6.17 -26.55
N TYR A 12 -10.89 -5.03 -26.46
CA TYR A 12 -11.43 -3.71 -26.15
C TYR A 12 -11.37 -2.77 -27.36
N GLU A 13 -12.39 -1.96 -27.55
CA GLU A 13 -12.36 -0.85 -28.50
C GLU A 13 -11.35 0.17 -27.99
N TYR A 14 -10.30 0.45 -28.77
CA TYR A 14 -9.35 1.51 -28.44
C TYR A 14 -10.12 2.81 -28.16
N LEU A 15 -9.66 3.65 -27.22
CA LEU A 15 -10.24 5.00 -27.10
C LEU A 15 -10.20 5.72 -28.46
N ASN A 16 -9.18 5.49 -29.28
CA ASN A 16 -9.15 6.00 -30.64
C ASN A 16 -10.30 5.49 -31.53
N ASP A 17 -10.78 4.25 -31.34
CA ASP A 17 -11.92 3.70 -32.05
C ASP A 17 -13.25 4.19 -31.46
N ILE A 18 -13.32 4.33 -30.14
CA ILE A 18 -14.44 4.97 -29.42
C ILE A 18 -14.58 6.43 -29.89
N ILE A 19 -13.48 7.19 -29.88
CA ILE A 19 -13.38 8.55 -30.42
C ILE A 19 -13.72 8.54 -31.91
N ARG A 20 -13.17 7.64 -32.75
CA ARG A 20 -13.51 7.60 -34.18
C ARG A 20 -14.99 7.34 -34.43
N ARG A 21 -15.63 6.47 -33.66
CA ARG A 21 -17.07 6.19 -33.78
C ARG A 21 -17.92 7.36 -33.28
N MET A 22 -17.62 7.88 -32.09
CA MET A 22 -18.35 9.02 -31.52
C MET A 22 -18.15 10.30 -32.35
N VAL A 23 -16.95 10.55 -32.87
CA VAL A 23 -16.68 11.64 -33.83
C VAL A 23 -17.39 11.40 -35.16
N GLY A 24 -17.47 10.15 -35.62
CA GLY A 24 -18.27 9.75 -36.77
C GLY A 24 -19.78 9.99 -36.58
N GLU A 25 -20.25 9.97 -35.33
CA GLU A 25 -21.63 10.27 -34.91
C GLU A 25 -21.85 11.77 -34.59
N GLY A 26 -20.82 12.60 -34.69
CA GLY A 26 -20.90 14.07 -34.56
C GLY A 26 -20.43 14.67 -33.23
N LEU A 27 -19.88 13.87 -32.31
CA LEU A 27 -19.28 14.36 -31.05
C LEU A 27 -17.86 14.88 -31.26
N THR A 28 -17.48 15.93 -30.55
CA THR A 28 -16.11 16.43 -30.47
C THR A 28 -15.29 15.61 -29.46
N ILE A 29 -13.95 15.59 -29.61
CA ILE A 29 -13.04 14.93 -28.65
C ILE A 29 -13.29 15.45 -27.22
N ASN A 30 -13.55 16.75 -27.07
CA ASN A 30 -13.86 17.36 -25.77
C ASN A 30 -15.12 16.77 -25.13
N GLU A 31 -16.17 16.48 -25.91
CA GLU A 31 -17.40 15.89 -25.39
C GLU A 31 -17.17 14.44 -24.93
N VAL A 32 -16.35 13.68 -25.66
CA VAL A 32 -15.93 12.33 -25.24
C VAL A 32 -15.17 12.38 -23.91
N LEU A 33 -14.17 13.25 -23.78
CA LEU A 33 -13.38 13.37 -22.55
C LEU A 33 -14.24 13.79 -21.34
N VAL A 34 -15.23 14.66 -21.54
CA VAL A 34 -16.18 15.04 -20.48
C VAL A 34 -17.03 13.84 -20.04
N GLN A 35 -17.47 13.03 -20.99
CA GLN A 35 -18.29 11.85 -20.69
C GLN A 35 -17.48 10.83 -19.89
N GLU A 36 -16.26 10.52 -20.34
CA GLU A 36 -15.33 9.63 -19.63
C GLU A 36 -15.03 10.12 -18.20
N LEU A 37 -14.84 11.43 -18.00
CA LEU A 37 -14.64 12.02 -16.67
C LEU A 37 -15.85 11.79 -15.75
N LYS A 38 -17.07 11.96 -16.26
CA LYS A 38 -18.31 11.75 -15.50
C LYS A 38 -18.51 10.27 -15.18
N ASP A 39 -18.30 9.41 -16.16
CA ASP A 39 -18.46 7.96 -16.03
C ASP A 39 -17.43 7.40 -15.04
N TRP A 40 -16.19 7.88 -15.08
CA TRP A 40 -15.17 7.55 -14.09
C TRP A 40 -15.58 7.93 -12.67
N LYS A 41 -16.04 9.17 -12.44
CA LYS A 41 -16.48 9.64 -11.11
C LYS A 41 -17.72 8.90 -10.60
N ALA A 42 -18.55 8.36 -11.50
CA ALA A 42 -19.72 7.55 -11.15
C ALA A 42 -19.40 6.06 -10.94
N SER A 43 -18.25 5.60 -11.45
CA SER A 43 -17.84 4.18 -11.47
C SER A 43 -17.69 3.58 -10.08
N GLU A 44 -17.84 2.26 -10.00
CA GLU A 44 -17.60 1.53 -8.75
C GLU A 44 -16.12 1.55 -8.38
N SER A 45 -15.21 1.43 -9.37
CA SER A 45 -13.76 1.51 -9.15
C SER A 45 -13.38 2.81 -8.42
N TYR A 46 -13.88 3.97 -8.88
CA TYR A 46 -13.61 5.25 -8.23
C TYR A 46 -14.13 5.28 -6.77
N LYS A 47 -15.34 4.78 -6.51
CA LYS A 47 -15.90 4.70 -5.15
C LYS A 47 -15.10 3.77 -4.25
N SER A 48 -14.66 2.62 -4.76
CA SER A 48 -13.82 1.67 -4.04
C SER A 48 -12.46 2.27 -3.70
N MET A 49 -11.84 3.02 -4.61
CA MET A 49 -10.59 3.75 -4.34
C MET A 49 -10.76 4.77 -3.21
N LEU A 50 -11.84 5.55 -3.24
CA LEU A 50 -12.15 6.50 -2.17
C LEU A 50 -12.44 5.81 -0.84
N THR A 51 -13.15 4.68 -0.87
CA THR A 51 -13.44 3.86 0.30
C THR A 51 -12.17 3.30 0.92
N GLY A 52 -11.25 2.77 0.10
CA GLY A 52 -9.96 2.27 0.58
C GLY A 52 -9.15 3.36 1.27
N GLU A 53 -9.08 4.55 0.67
CA GLU A 53 -8.43 5.71 1.28
C GLU A 53 -9.12 6.15 2.58
N LYS A 54 -10.45 6.18 2.61
CA LYS A 54 -11.26 6.52 3.79
C LYS A 54 -10.98 5.58 4.97
N TYR A 55 -10.94 4.26 4.73
CA TYR A 55 -10.70 3.25 5.77
C TYR A 55 -9.24 3.19 6.20
N TYR A 56 -8.28 3.41 5.29
CA TYR A 56 -6.87 3.53 5.63
C TYR A 56 -6.58 4.73 6.55
N LEU A 57 -7.28 5.85 6.31
CA LEU A 57 -7.19 7.06 7.13
C LEU A 57 -8.04 7.01 8.42
N GLU A 58 -8.66 5.87 8.73
CA GLU A 58 -9.49 5.68 9.94
C GLU A 58 -10.61 6.72 10.02
N LYS A 59 -11.30 6.97 8.89
CA LYS A 59 -12.48 7.83 8.80
C LYS A 59 -13.70 7.02 8.39
N MET A 60 -14.02 5.98 9.14
CA MET A 60 -14.91 4.89 8.72
C MET A 60 -16.39 5.28 8.79
N ASP A 61 -17.24 4.49 8.13
CA ASP A 61 -18.67 4.75 8.00
C ASP A 61 -19.42 4.78 9.34
N ILE A 62 -18.88 4.18 10.41
CA ILE A 62 -19.46 4.24 11.76
C ILE A 62 -19.70 5.67 12.25
N ARG A 63 -18.91 6.65 11.78
CA ARG A 63 -19.08 8.07 12.09
C ARG A 63 -20.43 8.60 11.64
N GLU A 64 -20.92 8.13 10.50
CA GLU A 64 -22.14 8.59 9.83
C GLU A 64 -23.31 7.63 10.10
N ASN A 65 -23.06 6.32 10.08
CA ASN A 65 -24.09 5.29 10.14
C ASN A 65 -24.66 5.08 11.55
N LYS A 66 -23.86 5.30 12.60
CA LYS A 66 -24.35 5.18 13.98
C LYS A 66 -24.89 6.52 14.48
N SER A 67 -26.15 6.54 14.84
CA SER A 67 -26.81 7.67 15.49
C SER A 67 -27.67 7.19 16.65
N GLN A 68 -27.87 8.08 17.63
CA GLN A 68 -28.71 7.85 18.79
C GLN A 68 -29.58 9.09 18.98
N GLU A 69 -30.89 8.91 18.96
CA GLU A 69 -31.87 10.02 19.07
C GLU A 69 -32.26 10.30 20.52
N ILE A 70 -31.94 9.38 21.45
CA ILE A 70 -32.30 9.52 22.86
C ILE A 70 -31.17 10.24 23.61
N ASP A 71 -31.45 11.45 24.10
CA ASP A 71 -30.47 12.34 24.75
C ASP A 71 -29.66 11.72 25.89
N TRP A 72 -30.26 10.81 26.67
CA TRP A 72 -29.57 10.18 27.80
C TRP A 72 -28.73 8.96 27.42
N LYS A 73 -28.91 8.41 26.21
CA LYS A 73 -28.17 7.23 25.75
C LYS A 73 -26.84 7.62 25.17
N SER A 74 -25.85 6.76 25.38
CA SER A 74 -24.53 6.90 24.79
C SER A 74 -24.58 6.73 23.27
N ASN A 75 -23.63 7.38 22.59
CA ASN A 75 -23.43 7.28 21.14
C ASN A 75 -21.93 7.14 20.82
N ILE A 76 -21.30 6.14 21.45
CA ILE A 76 -19.87 5.88 21.34
C ILE A 76 -19.56 5.34 19.93
N LYS A 77 -18.56 5.89 19.24
CA LYS A 77 -18.20 5.47 17.87
C LYS A 77 -16.76 4.99 17.86
N LEU A 78 -16.57 3.67 17.90
CA LEU A 78 -15.27 3.04 17.89
C LEU A 78 -14.84 2.70 16.47
N GLU A 79 -13.66 3.18 16.08
CA GLU A 79 -13.05 2.93 14.78
C GLU A 79 -11.80 2.07 14.96
N HIS A 80 -11.78 0.89 14.37
CA HIS A 80 -10.66 -0.03 14.47
C HIS A 80 -9.88 -0.06 13.15
N GLY A 81 -8.64 0.41 13.18
CA GLY A 81 -7.74 0.56 12.02
C GLY A 81 -7.21 -0.75 11.41
N PHE A 82 -8.07 -1.76 11.20
CA PHE A 82 -7.69 -3.04 10.59
C PHE A 82 -7.13 -2.86 9.18
N ALA A 83 -7.80 -2.08 8.32
CA ALA A 83 -7.35 -1.81 6.96
C ALA A 83 -5.94 -1.20 6.94
N LYS A 84 -5.72 -0.15 7.73
CA LYS A 84 -4.40 0.49 7.90
C LYS A 84 -3.33 -0.48 8.36
N LYS A 85 -3.65 -1.34 9.34
CA LYS A 85 -2.72 -2.34 9.86
C LYS A 85 -2.33 -3.37 8.79
N LEU A 86 -3.32 -3.93 8.08
CA LEU A 86 -3.09 -4.93 7.03
C LEU A 86 -2.30 -4.36 5.85
N VAL A 87 -2.64 -3.16 5.39
CA VAL A 87 -1.90 -2.46 4.31
C VAL A 87 -0.46 -2.22 4.72
N ASN A 88 -0.23 -1.67 5.92
CA ASN A 88 1.12 -1.40 6.40
C ASN A 88 1.92 -2.69 6.62
N GLN A 89 1.27 -3.79 6.99
CA GLN A 89 1.92 -5.08 7.12
C GLN A 89 2.38 -5.62 5.77
N LYS A 90 1.53 -5.58 4.72
CA LYS A 90 1.89 -6.02 3.35
C LYS A 90 3.00 -5.16 2.75
N VAL A 91 2.87 -3.84 2.84
CA VAL A 91 3.91 -2.89 2.41
C VAL A 91 5.19 -3.11 3.24
N GLY A 92 5.04 -3.35 4.53
CA GLY A 92 6.11 -3.66 5.46
C GLY A 92 6.91 -4.88 5.00
N TYR A 93 6.19 -5.96 4.74
CA TYR A 93 6.70 -7.28 4.40
C TYR A 93 7.43 -7.33 3.05
N LEU A 94 6.89 -6.68 2.02
CA LEU A 94 7.43 -6.72 0.66
C LEU A 94 8.37 -5.55 0.32
N LEU A 95 8.07 -4.33 0.79
CA LEU A 95 8.68 -3.08 0.29
C LEU A 95 9.48 -2.28 1.33
N SER A 96 9.77 -2.86 2.50
CA SER A 96 10.60 -2.16 3.51
C SER A 96 12.09 -2.39 3.31
N LYS A 97 12.48 -3.59 2.87
CA LYS A 97 13.87 -3.89 2.51
C LYS A 97 14.12 -3.47 1.07
N GLU A 98 15.33 -3.01 0.80
CA GLU A 98 15.73 -2.66 -0.56
C GLU A 98 15.74 -3.93 -1.41
N PRO A 99 15.13 -3.92 -2.61
CA PRO A 99 15.18 -5.06 -3.51
C PRO A 99 16.60 -5.22 -4.05
N THR A 100 17.02 -6.47 -4.25
CA THR A 100 18.26 -6.76 -4.97
C THR A 100 18.00 -6.60 -6.45
N ILE A 101 18.81 -5.77 -7.11
CA ILE A 101 18.73 -5.52 -8.55
C ILE A 101 19.92 -6.23 -9.19
N ALA A 102 19.67 -7.36 -9.84
CA ALA A 102 20.70 -8.20 -10.41
C ALA A 102 20.79 -7.99 -11.93
N THR A 103 22.01 -7.79 -12.42
CA THR A 103 22.35 -7.71 -13.85
C THR A 103 23.79 -8.16 -14.05
N GLU A 104 24.13 -8.69 -15.23
CA GLU A 104 25.47 -9.19 -15.52
C GLU A 104 26.48 -8.05 -15.78
N ASP A 105 26.01 -6.91 -16.31
CA ASP A 105 26.86 -5.76 -16.61
C ASP A 105 27.09 -4.88 -15.35
N ILE A 106 28.34 -4.84 -14.90
CA ILE A 106 28.78 -4.07 -13.72
C ILE A 106 28.55 -2.56 -13.91
N THR A 107 28.80 -2.03 -15.10
CA THR A 107 28.61 -0.62 -15.42
C THR A 107 27.13 -0.27 -15.37
N TYR A 108 26.30 -1.15 -15.92
CA TYR A 108 24.85 -0.98 -15.86
C TYR A 108 24.34 -1.04 -14.43
N ALA A 109 24.83 -1.98 -13.61
CA ALA A 109 24.48 -2.08 -12.20
C ALA A 109 24.76 -0.77 -11.44
N ASP A 110 25.89 -0.10 -11.71
CA ASP A 110 26.23 1.19 -11.09
C ASP A 110 25.29 2.32 -11.54
N HIS A 111 24.89 2.35 -12.82
CA HIS A 111 23.88 3.28 -13.31
C HIS A 111 22.51 3.03 -12.69
N LEU A 112 22.09 1.76 -12.57
CA LEU A 112 20.83 1.38 -11.95
C LEU A 112 20.77 1.79 -10.47
N LYS A 113 21.86 1.62 -9.71
CA LYS A 113 21.95 2.09 -8.32
C LYS A 113 21.73 3.60 -8.17
N GLN A 114 22.19 4.40 -9.13
CA GLN A 114 21.98 5.85 -9.10
C GLN A 114 20.51 6.23 -9.31
N VAL A 115 19.82 5.49 -10.19
CA VAL A 115 18.40 5.71 -10.51
C VAL A 115 17.48 5.16 -9.41
N PHE A 116 17.72 3.92 -8.98
CA PHE A 116 16.95 3.22 -7.95
C PHE A 116 17.42 3.56 -6.53
N ASN A 117 17.67 4.85 -6.30
CA ASN A 117 18.06 5.39 -5.01
C ASN A 117 16.88 5.44 -4.01
N HIS A 118 17.13 5.91 -2.79
CA HIS A 118 16.10 6.01 -1.75
C HIS A 118 14.87 6.86 -2.13
N LYS A 119 14.98 7.85 -3.04
CA LYS A 119 13.83 8.63 -3.54
C LYS A 119 12.92 7.74 -4.40
N PHE A 120 13.50 6.91 -5.26
CA PHE A 120 12.75 5.90 -6.01
C PHE A 120 12.11 4.89 -5.07
N LEU A 121 12.86 4.30 -4.14
CA LEU A 121 12.34 3.28 -3.20
C LEU A 121 11.20 3.82 -2.34
N ARG A 122 11.28 5.07 -1.88
CA ARG A 122 10.16 5.76 -1.20
C ARG A 122 8.94 5.90 -2.10
N THR A 123 9.15 6.18 -3.39
CA THR A 123 8.06 6.29 -4.37
C THR A 123 7.43 4.92 -4.62
N LEU A 124 8.23 3.88 -4.82
CA LEU A 124 7.78 2.49 -4.97
C LEU A 124 6.97 2.01 -3.75
N LYS A 125 7.45 2.30 -2.53
CA LYS A 125 6.72 2.00 -1.29
C LYS A 125 5.36 2.71 -1.24
N ASN A 126 5.30 3.97 -1.65
CA ASN A 126 4.05 4.73 -1.72
C ASN A 126 3.10 4.23 -2.82
N ILE A 127 3.65 3.73 -3.94
CA ILE A 127 2.91 3.07 -5.02
C ILE A 127 2.32 1.76 -4.51
N GLY A 128 3.08 0.90 -3.82
CA GLY A 128 2.56 -0.32 -3.20
C GLY A 128 1.45 -0.08 -2.20
N LYS A 129 1.61 0.91 -1.32
CA LYS A 129 0.53 1.33 -0.40
C LYS A 129 -0.72 1.78 -1.15
N GLU A 130 -0.56 2.52 -2.25
CA GLU A 130 -1.67 3.01 -3.06
C GLU A 130 -2.36 1.85 -3.78
N ALA A 131 -1.60 0.94 -4.38
CA ALA A 131 -2.11 -0.23 -5.08
C ALA A 131 -2.96 -1.10 -4.14
N ILE A 132 -2.48 -1.44 -2.94
CA ILE A 132 -3.26 -2.25 -1.99
C ILE A 132 -4.56 -1.53 -1.56
N ASN A 133 -4.50 -0.21 -1.36
CA ASN A 133 -5.67 0.57 -0.93
C ASN A 133 -6.68 0.81 -2.06
N LYS A 134 -6.23 0.91 -3.31
CA LYS A 134 -7.03 1.39 -4.45
C LYS A 134 -7.14 0.37 -5.59
N GLY A 135 -6.60 -0.82 -5.41
CA GLY A 135 -6.53 -1.89 -6.40
C GLY A 135 -5.40 -1.70 -7.42
N LYS A 136 -5.09 -0.44 -7.77
CA LYS A 136 -3.97 -0.08 -8.65
C LYS A 136 -3.40 1.30 -8.32
N ALA A 137 -2.17 1.53 -8.76
CA ALA A 137 -1.42 2.76 -8.61
C ALA A 137 -0.69 3.12 -9.89
N TYR A 138 -0.34 4.40 -10.05
CA TYR A 138 0.35 4.87 -11.25
C TYR A 138 1.62 5.63 -10.91
N MET A 139 2.71 5.21 -11.55
CA MET A 139 4.00 5.90 -11.52
C MET A 139 4.17 6.70 -12.81
N TYR A 140 4.30 8.02 -12.67
CA TYR A 140 4.59 8.93 -13.76
C TYR A 140 6.08 9.20 -13.87
N VAL A 141 6.61 9.05 -15.08
CA VAL A 141 8.03 9.26 -15.43
C VAL A 141 8.19 10.66 -16.01
N TYR A 142 9.19 11.41 -15.54
CA TYR A 142 9.47 12.76 -16.03
C TYR A 142 10.96 13.08 -15.97
N PHE A 143 11.37 14.14 -16.64
CA PHE A 143 12.69 14.75 -16.42
C PHE A 143 12.53 15.89 -15.42
N ASP A 144 13.37 15.92 -14.39
CA ASP A 144 13.40 17.04 -13.45
C ASP A 144 14.15 18.26 -14.03
N ASP A 145 14.18 19.36 -13.26
CA ASP A 145 14.80 20.62 -13.66
C ASP A 145 16.33 20.50 -13.92
N GLU A 146 16.97 19.46 -13.38
CA GLU A 146 18.38 19.14 -13.61
C GLU A 146 18.57 18.21 -14.82
N GLY A 147 17.47 17.80 -15.46
CA GLY A 147 17.45 16.87 -16.58
C GLY A 147 17.75 15.43 -16.19
N ASN A 148 17.54 15.05 -14.93
CA ASN A 148 17.63 13.67 -14.46
C ASN A 148 16.27 12.98 -14.55
N LEU A 149 16.28 11.66 -14.68
CA LEU A 149 15.04 10.87 -14.70
C LEU A 149 14.40 10.85 -13.31
N GLY A 150 13.16 11.30 -13.23
CA GLY A 150 12.35 11.40 -12.03
C GLY A 150 11.11 10.52 -12.10
N PHE A 151 10.67 10.07 -10.91
CA PHE A 151 9.46 9.28 -10.74
C PHE A 151 8.57 9.94 -9.70
N LYS A 152 7.27 10.04 -9.99
CA LYS A 152 6.27 10.51 -9.02
C LYS A 152 5.04 9.62 -9.08
N LYS A 153 4.38 9.45 -7.95
CA LYS A 153 3.07 8.81 -7.89
C LYS A 153 2.00 9.82 -8.26
N LEU A 154 1.12 9.47 -9.20
CA LEU A 154 -0.14 10.19 -9.40
C LEU A 154 -1.23 9.53 -8.52
N PRO A 155 -2.08 10.30 -7.82
CA PRO A 155 -3.21 9.74 -7.08
C PRO A 155 -4.11 8.92 -8.01
N SER A 156 -4.34 7.64 -7.71
CA SER A 156 -4.99 6.73 -8.67
C SER A 156 -6.38 7.17 -9.09
N GLN A 157 -7.15 7.74 -8.16
CA GLN A 157 -8.50 8.22 -8.42
C GLN A 157 -8.55 9.44 -9.35
N GLN A 158 -7.43 10.12 -9.55
CA GLN A 158 -7.28 11.29 -10.43
C GLN A 158 -6.82 10.90 -11.84
N VAL A 159 -6.62 9.62 -12.11
CA VAL A 159 -6.11 9.09 -13.38
C VAL A 159 -7.17 8.21 -14.03
N ILE A 160 -7.50 8.50 -15.29
CA ILE A 160 -8.37 7.67 -16.12
C ILE A 160 -7.50 7.05 -17.21
N PRO A 161 -7.11 5.78 -17.09
CA PRO A 161 -6.29 5.11 -18.08
C PRO A 161 -7.14 4.67 -19.29
N PHE A 162 -6.55 4.74 -20.48
CA PHE A 162 -7.07 4.07 -21.67
C PHE A 162 -6.06 3.03 -22.11
N TRP A 163 -6.44 1.76 -22.00
CA TRP A 163 -5.56 0.62 -22.17
C TRP A 163 -5.37 0.23 -23.64
N LYS A 164 -4.23 -0.41 -23.94
CA LYS A 164 -3.96 -1.00 -25.27
C LYS A 164 -4.59 -2.39 -25.43
N ASP A 165 -4.94 -3.02 -24.31
CA ASP A 165 -5.30 -4.42 -24.18
C ASP A 165 -6.24 -4.64 -22.98
N SER A 166 -6.98 -5.75 -23.00
CA SER A 166 -7.95 -6.10 -21.95
C SER A 166 -7.31 -6.57 -20.65
N GLU A 167 -6.05 -7.01 -20.71
CA GLU A 167 -5.27 -7.42 -19.54
C GLU A 167 -4.68 -6.20 -18.81
N HIS A 168 -4.92 -4.99 -19.30
CA HIS A 168 -4.43 -3.74 -18.71
C HIS A 168 -2.89 -3.75 -18.52
N THR A 169 -2.15 -4.26 -19.50
CA THR A 169 -0.69 -4.37 -19.44
C THR A 169 0.01 -3.07 -19.87
N ALA A 170 -0.57 -2.33 -20.83
CA ALA A 170 0.01 -1.08 -21.31
C ALA A 170 -1.04 0.03 -21.52
N ILE A 171 -0.68 1.26 -21.16
CA ILE A 171 -1.52 2.45 -21.33
C ILE A 171 -1.27 3.08 -22.71
N GLN A 172 -2.34 3.39 -23.44
CA GLN A 172 -2.32 4.08 -24.74
C GLN A 172 -2.40 5.60 -24.59
N SER A 173 -3.25 6.07 -23.68
CA SER A 173 -3.42 7.47 -23.31
C SER A 173 -4.05 7.53 -21.92
N PHE A 174 -4.05 8.68 -21.27
CA PHE A 174 -4.77 8.84 -20.00
C PHE A 174 -5.24 10.28 -19.79
N ILE A 175 -6.27 10.44 -18.98
CA ILE A 175 -6.66 11.73 -18.42
C ILE A 175 -6.11 11.82 -17.00
N TYR A 176 -5.47 12.93 -16.67
CA TYR A 176 -5.14 13.30 -15.30
C TYR A 176 -5.91 14.56 -14.91
N PHE A 177 -6.70 14.48 -13.84
CA PHE A 177 -7.54 15.60 -13.41
C PHE A 177 -7.37 15.92 -11.93
N TYR A 178 -7.30 17.20 -11.59
CA TYR A 178 -7.05 17.65 -10.23
C TYR A 178 -7.65 19.03 -9.96
N SER A 179 -7.89 19.33 -8.69
CA SER A 179 -8.35 20.65 -8.28
C SER A 179 -7.18 21.55 -7.94
N GLU A 180 -7.17 22.76 -8.47
CA GLU A 180 -6.20 23.81 -8.18
C GLU A 180 -6.89 25.02 -7.55
N ILE A 181 -6.22 25.64 -6.57
CA ILE A 181 -6.70 26.87 -5.93
C ILE A 181 -6.06 28.04 -6.68
N ILE A 182 -6.89 28.84 -7.35
CA ILE A 182 -6.47 30.08 -8.00
C ILE A 182 -7.02 31.29 -7.26
N TYR A 183 -6.35 32.43 -7.42
CA TYR A 183 -6.82 33.72 -6.94
C TYR A 183 -7.22 34.59 -8.13
N GLU A 184 -8.52 34.71 -8.36
CA GLU A 184 -9.08 35.56 -9.39
C GLU A 184 -9.67 36.81 -8.71
N ASN A 185 -9.19 38.01 -9.05
CA ASN A 185 -9.63 39.27 -8.43
C ASN A 185 -9.59 39.29 -6.88
N LYS A 186 -8.54 38.70 -6.28
CA LYS A 186 -8.37 38.52 -4.82
C LYS A 186 -9.40 37.58 -4.17
N ILE A 187 -10.19 36.85 -4.95
CA ILE A 187 -11.13 35.83 -4.48
C ILE A 187 -10.51 34.46 -4.71
N LYS A 188 -10.50 33.64 -3.65
CA LYS A 188 -10.07 32.25 -3.71
C LYS A 188 -11.11 31.44 -4.48
N LYS A 189 -10.72 30.82 -5.59
CA LYS A 189 -11.57 29.95 -6.42
C LYS A 189 -10.89 28.60 -6.60
N VAL A 190 -11.68 27.54 -6.59
CA VAL A 190 -11.19 26.19 -6.91
C VAL A 190 -11.60 25.90 -8.34
N ILE A 191 -10.63 25.56 -9.19
CA ILE A 191 -10.86 25.13 -10.57
C ILE A 191 -10.43 23.68 -10.72
N GLU A 192 -11.08 22.94 -11.61
CA GLU A 192 -10.69 21.57 -11.95
C GLU A 192 -9.90 21.59 -13.26
N LYS A 193 -8.62 21.23 -13.19
CA LYS A 193 -7.72 21.07 -14.32
C LYS A 193 -7.84 19.65 -14.86
N VAL A 194 -7.74 19.52 -16.17
CA VAL A 194 -7.77 18.23 -16.89
C VAL A 194 -6.65 18.23 -17.91
N GLU A 195 -5.76 17.26 -17.80
CA GLU A 195 -4.64 17.02 -18.72
C GLU A 195 -4.92 15.72 -19.48
N TYR A 196 -4.98 15.80 -20.81
CA TYR A 196 -5.09 14.61 -21.66
C TYR A 196 -3.73 14.28 -22.26
N HIS A 197 -3.14 13.17 -21.83
CA HIS A 197 -1.83 12.69 -22.28
C HIS A 197 -2.01 11.62 -23.36
N HIS A 198 -1.46 11.86 -24.54
CA HIS A 198 -1.59 10.98 -25.71
C HIS A 198 -0.30 10.91 -26.53
N GLU A 199 -0.28 10.09 -27.58
CA GLU A 199 0.92 9.81 -28.40
C GLU A 199 1.55 11.04 -29.08
N LYS A 200 0.80 12.15 -29.17
CA LYS A 200 1.24 13.39 -29.85
C LYS A 200 1.61 14.50 -28.87
N GLY A 201 1.41 14.32 -27.57
CA GLY A 201 1.63 15.36 -26.57
C GLY A 201 0.60 15.37 -25.44
N ILE A 202 0.39 16.56 -24.90
CA ILE A 202 -0.51 16.82 -23.77
C ILE A 202 -1.44 17.98 -24.14
N ASP A 203 -2.74 17.75 -24.01
CA ASP A 203 -3.74 18.81 -24.13
C ASP A 203 -4.22 19.25 -22.75
N TYR A 204 -4.30 20.56 -22.52
CA TYR A 204 -4.64 21.15 -21.23
C TYR A 204 -6.01 21.83 -21.26
N TYR A 205 -6.84 21.48 -20.29
CA TYR A 205 -8.21 21.97 -20.16
C TYR A 205 -8.54 22.38 -18.73
N ILE A 206 -9.55 23.26 -18.61
CA ILE A 206 -10.26 23.57 -17.38
C ILE A 206 -11.68 23.02 -17.52
N PHE A 207 -12.12 22.23 -16.54
CA PHE A 207 -13.49 21.75 -16.48
C PHE A 207 -14.38 22.78 -15.77
N ASP A 208 -15.40 23.28 -16.48
CA ASP A 208 -16.33 24.30 -15.95
C ASP A 208 -17.60 23.70 -15.32
N GLY A 209 -17.68 22.36 -15.24
CA GLY A 209 -18.84 21.61 -14.75
C GLY A 209 -19.69 21.01 -15.88
N ALA A 210 -19.62 21.54 -17.10
CA ALA A 210 -20.36 21.05 -18.25
C ALA A 210 -19.46 20.65 -19.42
N LYS A 211 -18.37 21.39 -19.66
CA LYS A 211 -17.46 21.23 -20.79
C LYS A 211 -16.01 21.43 -20.38
N LEU A 212 -15.11 20.98 -21.25
CA LEU A 212 -13.69 21.29 -21.20
C LEU A 212 -13.43 22.57 -22.01
N VAL A 213 -12.87 23.58 -21.33
CA VAL A 213 -12.41 24.81 -21.94
C VAL A 213 -10.89 24.75 -22.03
N PRO A 214 -10.27 25.08 -23.16
CA PRO A 214 -8.81 25.07 -23.28
C PRO A 214 -8.14 25.96 -22.22
N ASP A 215 -7.05 25.48 -21.65
CA ASP A 215 -6.30 26.19 -20.61
C ASP A 215 -5.20 27.06 -21.24
N ASP A 216 -5.56 28.30 -21.60
CA ASP A 216 -4.65 29.27 -22.22
C ASP A 216 -3.37 29.52 -21.40
N VAL A 217 -3.44 29.36 -20.07
CA VAL A 217 -2.31 29.61 -19.16
C VAL A 217 -1.31 28.45 -19.16
N ALA A 218 -1.79 27.21 -19.26
CA ALA A 218 -0.95 26.02 -19.32
C ALA A 218 -0.32 25.77 -20.70
N GLY A 219 -0.76 26.51 -21.72
CA GLY A 219 -0.39 26.28 -23.11
C GLY A 219 -1.29 25.20 -23.72
N LEU A 220 -2.42 25.64 -24.27
CA LEU A 220 -3.46 24.90 -25.01
C LEU A 220 -3.16 23.42 -25.35
N SER A 221 -2.07 23.18 -26.07
CA SER A 221 -1.53 21.85 -26.36
C SER A 221 0.00 21.91 -26.44
N VAL A 222 0.68 20.96 -25.80
CA VAL A 222 2.14 20.82 -25.83
C VAL A 222 2.48 19.54 -26.57
N GLY A 223 3.02 19.67 -27.78
CA GLY A 223 3.36 18.55 -28.67
C GLY A 223 4.65 17.79 -28.31
N HIS A 224 5.18 17.96 -27.10
CA HIS A 224 6.41 17.31 -26.64
C HIS A 224 6.39 17.10 -25.12
N ASN A 225 7.07 16.07 -24.64
CA ASN A 225 7.18 15.79 -23.20
C ASN A 225 8.37 16.51 -22.56
N PHE A 226 9.46 16.70 -23.31
CA PHE A 226 10.69 17.31 -22.84
C PHE A 226 11.49 17.92 -24.01
N VAL A 227 12.49 18.74 -23.69
CA VAL A 227 13.35 19.41 -24.67
C VAL A 227 14.81 19.04 -24.38
N ILE A 228 15.55 18.62 -25.40
CA ILE A 228 16.99 18.32 -25.31
C ILE A 228 17.73 19.27 -26.23
N ASN A 229 18.63 20.10 -25.69
CA ASN A 229 19.42 21.07 -26.45
C ASN A 229 18.58 22.00 -27.36
N GLY A 230 17.36 22.34 -26.94
CA GLY A 230 16.43 23.19 -27.70
C GLY A 230 15.51 22.43 -28.66
N GLU A 231 15.71 21.13 -28.86
CA GLU A 231 14.86 20.29 -29.72
C GLU A 231 13.78 19.56 -28.90
N PRO A 232 12.50 19.60 -29.33
CA PRO A 232 11.39 18.96 -28.64
C PRO A 232 11.33 17.45 -28.89
N PHE A 233 11.06 16.66 -27.84
CA PHE A 233 10.95 15.20 -27.91
C PHE A 233 9.71 14.67 -27.20
N LEU A 234 9.18 13.57 -27.74
CA LEU A 234 8.10 12.77 -27.14
C LEU A 234 8.67 11.41 -26.70
N TRP A 235 8.10 10.86 -25.63
CA TRP A 235 8.35 9.47 -25.32
C TRP A 235 7.69 8.54 -26.36
N GLU A 236 8.38 7.46 -26.75
CA GLU A 236 7.78 6.43 -27.61
C GLU A 236 6.66 5.64 -26.89
N ARG A 237 6.72 5.61 -25.55
CA ARG A 237 5.70 5.02 -24.68
C ARG A 237 5.11 6.10 -23.77
N ILE A 238 3.82 6.00 -23.48
CA ILE A 238 3.17 6.90 -22.51
C ILE A 238 3.91 6.80 -21.16
N PRO A 239 4.36 7.94 -20.57
CA PRO A 239 5.18 7.94 -19.36
C PRO A 239 4.36 7.71 -18.08
N LEU A 240 3.39 6.79 -18.13
CA LEU A 240 2.55 6.41 -17.02
C LEU A 240 2.54 4.88 -16.92
N ILE A 241 3.09 4.37 -15.82
CA ILE A 241 3.27 2.94 -15.59
C ILE A 241 2.25 2.50 -14.53
N PRO A 242 1.37 1.53 -14.86
CA PRO A 242 0.44 0.96 -13.90
C PRO A 242 1.18 0.01 -12.94
N PHE A 243 0.77 -0.02 -11.69
CA PHE A 243 1.18 -0.99 -10.67
C PHE A 243 -0.08 -1.54 -10.03
N LYS A 244 -0.41 -2.80 -10.29
CA LYS A 244 -1.63 -3.44 -9.79
C LYS A 244 -1.38 -4.14 -8.46
N TYR A 245 -2.43 -4.29 -7.65
CA TYR A 245 -2.39 -5.11 -6.45
C TYR A 245 -2.58 -6.59 -6.77
N ASN A 246 -3.50 -6.87 -7.69
CA ASN A 246 -3.88 -8.17 -8.22
C ASN A 246 -4.40 -7.99 -9.65
N GLU A 247 -4.63 -9.09 -10.36
CA GLU A 247 -5.14 -9.09 -11.73
C GLU A 247 -6.47 -8.34 -11.85
N GLU A 248 -7.35 -8.49 -10.86
CA GLU A 248 -8.69 -7.87 -10.83
C GLU A 248 -8.68 -6.36 -10.56
N GLU A 249 -7.53 -5.78 -10.21
CA GLU A 249 -7.41 -4.39 -9.78
C GLU A 249 -8.34 -4.06 -8.59
N GLN A 250 -8.61 -5.05 -7.74
CA GLN A 250 -9.54 -4.95 -6.63
C GLN A 250 -8.81 -4.51 -5.35
N PRO A 251 -9.22 -3.42 -4.69
CA PRO A 251 -8.59 -2.99 -3.44
C PRO A 251 -8.89 -3.94 -2.29
N LEU A 252 -7.94 -4.06 -1.36
CA LEU A 252 -8.07 -4.91 -0.16
C LEU A 252 -9.37 -4.63 0.62
N ILE A 253 -9.81 -3.37 0.64
CA ILE A 253 -10.95 -2.95 1.44
C ILE A 253 -12.24 -3.66 1.04
N GLU A 254 -12.42 -4.01 -0.24
CA GLU A 254 -13.65 -4.66 -0.71
C GLU A 254 -13.86 -6.02 -0.04
N SER A 255 -12.78 -6.77 0.22
CA SER A 255 -12.84 -8.09 0.85
C SER A 255 -13.15 -8.04 2.35
N ILE A 256 -12.84 -6.93 3.03
CA ILE A 256 -12.89 -6.86 4.50
C ILE A 256 -13.80 -5.75 5.06
N LYS A 257 -14.33 -4.86 4.22
CA LYS A 257 -15.12 -3.70 4.66
C LYS A 257 -16.32 -4.11 5.52
N SER A 258 -17.11 -5.07 5.05
CA SER A 258 -18.31 -5.54 5.75
C SER A 258 -17.98 -6.10 7.15
N LEU A 259 -16.85 -6.80 7.28
CA LEU A 259 -16.37 -7.34 8.54
C LEU A 259 -15.91 -6.22 9.49
N ILE A 260 -15.18 -5.23 8.98
CA ILE A 260 -14.74 -4.06 9.76
C ILE A 260 -15.95 -3.26 10.24
N ASP A 261 -16.95 -3.04 9.38
CA ASP A 261 -18.15 -2.29 9.72
C ASP A 261 -18.98 -3.01 10.79
N ASN A 262 -19.16 -4.32 10.65
CA ASN A 262 -19.80 -5.14 11.68
C ASN A 262 -19.02 -5.07 13.00
N TYR A 263 -17.70 -5.22 12.97
CA TYR A 263 -16.86 -5.15 14.16
C TYR A 263 -17.02 -3.79 14.86
N ASN A 264 -16.91 -2.69 14.11
CA ASN A 264 -17.06 -1.34 14.65
C ASN A 264 -18.46 -1.12 15.23
N MET A 265 -19.52 -1.58 14.55
CA MET A 265 -20.89 -1.46 15.04
C MET A 265 -21.12 -2.25 16.33
N GLN A 266 -20.68 -3.51 16.38
CA GLN A 266 -20.85 -4.37 17.56
C GLN A 266 -20.05 -3.85 18.76
N ALA A 267 -18.79 -3.46 18.54
CA ALA A 267 -17.96 -2.89 19.60
C ALA A 267 -18.54 -1.58 20.12
N SER A 268 -19.01 -0.70 19.22
CA SER A 268 -19.65 0.57 19.57
C SER A 268 -20.97 0.36 20.31
N THR A 269 -21.76 -0.65 19.94
CA THR A 269 -23.03 -0.97 20.60
C THR A 269 -22.80 -1.57 21.98
N ASN A 270 -21.79 -2.43 22.12
CA ASN A 270 -21.36 -2.95 23.41
C ASN A 270 -20.85 -1.85 24.33
N ALA A 271 -20.09 -0.88 23.79
CA ALA A 271 -19.62 0.26 24.54
C ALA A 271 -20.77 1.13 25.06
N ASP A 272 -21.79 1.40 24.23
CA ASP A 272 -23.00 2.10 24.69
C ASP A 272 -23.69 1.32 25.80
N LEU A 273 -23.89 0.01 25.61
CA LEU A 273 -24.52 -0.85 26.60
C LEU A 273 -23.78 -0.73 27.93
N LEU A 274 -22.46 -0.88 27.94
CA LEU A 274 -21.64 -0.77 29.15
C LEU A 274 -21.68 0.63 29.79
N ALA A 275 -21.79 1.69 28.99
CA ALA A 275 -21.88 3.06 29.50
C ALA A 275 -23.28 3.38 30.06
N ASP A 276 -24.32 2.82 29.46
CA ASP A 276 -25.72 3.13 29.78
C ASP A 276 -26.32 2.19 30.82
N ILE A 277 -25.66 1.06 31.15
CA ILE A 277 -26.18 0.11 32.15
C ILE A 277 -26.32 0.80 33.51
N PRO A 278 -27.55 0.92 34.03
CA PRO A 278 -27.75 1.35 35.39
C PRO A 278 -27.20 0.27 36.32
N LYS A 279 -26.32 0.66 37.25
CA LYS A 279 -25.75 -0.27 38.24
C LYS A 279 -26.83 -0.96 39.08
N VAL A 280 -27.95 -0.26 39.35
CA VAL A 280 -29.12 -0.77 40.05
C VAL A 280 -30.36 -0.10 39.48
N VAL A 281 -31.37 -0.88 39.10
CA VAL A 281 -32.72 -0.36 38.80
C VAL A 281 -33.62 -0.63 39.99
N TYR A 282 -34.22 0.41 40.55
CA TYR A 282 -35.16 0.27 41.66
C TYR A 282 -36.57 -0.02 41.14
N LYS A 283 -37.15 -1.14 41.58
CA LYS A 283 -38.55 -1.49 41.36
C LYS A 283 -39.34 -1.08 42.61
N LEU A 284 -40.27 -0.15 42.43
CA LEU A 284 -41.09 0.39 43.52
C LEU A 284 -42.50 -0.18 43.46
N GLU A 285 -42.95 -0.86 44.52
CA GLU A 285 -44.32 -1.35 44.70
C GLU A 285 -44.97 -0.61 45.89
N ASN A 286 -46.12 0.04 45.67
CA ASN A 286 -46.84 0.85 46.67
C ASN A 286 -45.94 1.85 47.44
N TYR A 287 -45.11 2.62 46.71
CA TYR A 287 -44.29 3.69 47.27
C TYR A 287 -45.16 4.89 47.70
N GLY A 288 -45.03 5.32 48.96
CA GLY A 288 -45.86 6.36 49.58
C GLY A 288 -45.36 7.80 49.43
N GLY A 289 -44.31 8.05 48.63
CA GLY A 289 -43.75 9.39 48.40
C GLY A 289 -44.36 10.11 47.19
N ALA A 290 -44.14 11.42 47.08
CA ALA A 290 -44.84 12.24 46.09
C ALA A 290 -44.23 12.15 44.67
N ASN A 291 -42.92 11.90 44.54
CA ASN A 291 -42.25 11.75 43.23
C ASN A 291 -40.89 11.02 43.30
N LEU A 292 -40.35 10.64 42.14
CA LEU A 292 -39.06 9.92 42.02
C LEU A 292 -37.83 10.73 42.50
N LYS A 293 -37.91 12.07 42.48
CA LYS A 293 -36.81 12.94 42.90
C LYS A 293 -36.67 12.92 44.43
N GLU A 294 -37.80 12.89 45.12
CA GLU A 294 -37.90 12.69 46.57
C GLU A 294 -37.39 11.30 46.96
N PHE A 295 -37.79 10.25 46.23
CA PHE A 295 -37.27 8.89 46.42
C PHE A 295 -35.74 8.82 46.38
N ILE A 296 -35.10 9.36 45.33
CA ILE A 296 -33.63 9.34 45.22
C ILE A 296 -32.97 10.20 46.31
N TYR A 297 -33.57 11.31 46.71
CA TYR A 297 -33.06 12.15 47.79
C TYR A 297 -33.09 11.42 49.14
N GLU A 298 -34.22 10.81 49.50
CA GLU A 298 -34.39 10.08 50.75
C GLU A 298 -33.48 8.86 50.82
N LEU A 299 -33.41 8.07 49.74
CA LEU A 299 -32.53 6.92 49.64
C LEU A 299 -31.05 7.31 49.83
N ASN A 300 -30.61 8.44 49.28
CA ASN A 300 -29.23 8.89 49.43
C ASN A 300 -28.91 9.50 50.81
N LYS A 301 -29.86 10.25 51.38
CA LYS A 301 -29.66 10.97 52.65
C LYS A 301 -29.85 10.10 53.87
N TYR A 302 -30.89 9.26 53.88
CA TYR A 302 -31.31 8.50 55.04
C TYR A 302 -31.01 7.01 54.92
N ARG A 303 -30.74 6.50 53.70
CA ARG A 303 -30.48 5.07 53.43
C ARG A 303 -31.65 4.14 53.81
N VAL A 304 -32.84 4.70 53.99
CA VAL A 304 -34.11 4.00 54.26
C VAL A 304 -35.21 4.59 53.38
N ILE A 305 -36.22 3.78 53.04
CA ILE A 305 -37.32 4.17 52.16
C ILE A 305 -38.64 3.86 52.88
N ASN A 306 -39.59 4.80 52.83
CA ASN A 306 -40.95 4.56 53.33
C ASN A 306 -41.81 3.89 52.25
N VAL A 307 -42.45 2.79 52.62
CA VAL A 307 -43.40 2.05 51.80
C VAL A 307 -44.76 2.00 52.49
N GLU A 308 -45.84 1.99 51.73
CA GLU A 308 -47.19 1.86 52.29
C GLU A 308 -47.53 0.39 52.61
N THR A 309 -48.75 0.15 53.10
CA THR A 309 -49.18 -1.20 53.49
C THR A 309 -49.14 -2.15 52.29
N GLY A 310 -48.32 -3.20 52.38
CA GLY A 310 -48.10 -4.13 51.28
C GLY A 310 -47.16 -3.61 50.19
N GLY A 311 -46.37 -2.57 50.47
CA GLY A 311 -45.33 -2.07 49.57
C GLY A 311 -43.97 -2.75 49.75
N ASP A 312 -43.19 -2.76 48.69
CA ASP A 312 -41.86 -3.35 48.62
C ASP A 312 -40.96 -2.53 47.70
N VAL A 313 -39.65 -2.57 47.95
CA VAL A 313 -38.64 -1.99 47.07
C VAL A 313 -37.63 -3.07 46.70
N GLY A 314 -37.76 -3.55 45.46
CA GLY A 314 -36.82 -4.49 44.88
C GLY A 314 -35.71 -3.78 44.11
N THR A 315 -34.57 -4.45 43.98
CA THR A 315 -33.50 -4.06 43.06
C THR A 315 -33.43 -5.06 41.93
N ILE A 316 -33.41 -4.58 40.69
CA ILE A 316 -33.07 -5.38 39.52
C ILE A 316 -31.59 -5.11 39.22
N GLU A 317 -30.77 -6.12 39.43
CA GLU A 317 -29.39 -6.13 38.96
C GLU A 317 -29.40 -6.47 37.47
N VAL A 318 -28.94 -5.52 36.65
CA VAL A 318 -28.79 -5.74 35.21
C VAL A 318 -27.40 -6.29 34.97
N ASN A 319 -27.31 -7.58 34.69
CA ASN A 319 -26.04 -8.22 34.32
C ASN A 319 -26.01 -8.40 32.78
N PRO A 320 -25.29 -7.55 32.03
CA PRO A 320 -25.22 -7.72 30.58
C PRO A 320 -24.50 -9.01 30.22
N ALA A 321 -25.09 -9.80 29.33
CA ALA A 321 -24.41 -10.96 28.75
C ALA A 321 -23.37 -10.50 27.69
N THR A 322 -22.23 -9.97 28.14
CA THR A 322 -21.17 -9.46 27.23
C THR A 322 -20.35 -10.57 26.57
N GLU A 323 -20.35 -11.78 27.13
CA GLU A 323 -19.56 -12.91 26.62
C GLU A 323 -19.88 -13.26 25.15
N ALA A 324 -21.15 -13.20 24.76
CA ALA A 324 -21.56 -13.47 23.39
C ALA A 324 -21.03 -12.42 22.41
N ASN A 325 -21.01 -11.14 22.83
CA ASN A 325 -20.47 -10.05 22.04
C ASN A 325 -18.94 -10.17 21.91
N GLU A 326 -18.24 -10.47 23.00
CA GLU A 326 -16.79 -10.69 22.99
C GLU A 326 -16.39 -11.84 22.04
N LYS A 327 -17.10 -12.97 22.09
CA LYS A 327 -16.87 -14.10 21.16
C LYS A 327 -17.12 -13.72 19.70
N GLU A 328 -18.16 -12.93 19.43
CA GLU A 328 -18.45 -12.44 18.08
C GLU A 328 -17.35 -11.50 17.56
N LEU A 329 -16.86 -10.60 18.41
CA LEU A 329 -15.77 -9.70 18.09
C LEU A 329 -14.47 -10.47 17.84
N GLU A 330 -14.14 -11.47 18.65
CA GLU A 330 -12.98 -12.35 18.44
C GLU A 330 -13.08 -13.10 17.10
N ARG A 331 -14.24 -13.69 16.79
CA ARG A 331 -14.46 -14.36 15.51
C ARG A 331 -14.37 -13.40 14.32
N THR A 332 -14.99 -12.23 14.43
CA THR A 332 -14.96 -11.22 13.37
C THR A 332 -13.54 -10.71 13.15
N ARG A 333 -12.77 -10.50 14.23
CA ARG A 333 -11.34 -10.17 14.15
C ARG A 333 -10.55 -11.25 13.40
N ALA A 334 -10.74 -12.52 13.75
CA ALA A 334 -10.06 -13.63 13.06
C ALA A 334 -10.39 -13.63 11.56
N ASN A 335 -11.66 -13.48 11.20
CA ASN A 335 -12.11 -13.39 9.81
C ASN A 335 -11.46 -12.20 9.07
N ILE A 336 -11.31 -11.03 9.71
CA ILE A 336 -10.66 -9.86 9.08
C ILE A 336 -9.20 -10.18 8.72
N TYR A 337 -8.47 -10.91 9.57
CA TYR A 337 -7.08 -11.29 9.28
C TYR A 337 -6.98 -12.40 8.23
N GLU A 338 -7.89 -13.38 8.27
CA GLU A 338 -7.98 -14.46 7.29
C GLU A 338 -8.26 -13.90 5.88
N PHE A 339 -9.38 -13.18 5.71
CA PHE A 339 -9.77 -12.62 4.41
C PHE A 339 -8.92 -11.41 4.01
N GLY A 340 -8.30 -10.74 4.98
CA GLY A 340 -7.30 -9.70 4.75
C GLY A 340 -5.89 -10.24 4.43
N ARG A 341 -5.70 -11.57 4.51
CA ARG A 341 -4.41 -12.26 4.34
C ARG A 341 -3.28 -11.61 5.13
N GLY A 342 -3.52 -11.37 6.41
CA GLY A 342 -2.58 -10.70 7.29
C GLY A 342 -2.31 -11.49 8.55
N LEU A 343 -1.14 -11.25 9.12
CA LEU A 343 -0.74 -11.88 10.37
C LEU A 343 -1.35 -11.15 11.57
N ASP A 344 -2.17 -11.85 12.38
CA ASP A 344 -2.67 -11.29 13.65
C ASP A 344 -1.60 -11.39 14.75
N SER A 345 -0.96 -10.26 15.03
CA SER A 345 0.03 -10.13 16.11
C SER A 345 -0.50 -10.46 17.52
N LYS A 346 -1.82 -10.59 17.72
CA LYS A 346 -2.41 -10.95 19.02
C LYS A 346 -2.57 -12.46 19.21
N ASP A 347 -2.26 -13.25 18.20
CA ASP A 347 -2.29 -14.70 18.32
C ASP A 347 -1.30 -15.15 19.42
N LYS A 348 -1.84 -15.82 20.45
CA LYS A 348 -1.12 -16.25 21.66
C LYS A 348 0.02 -17.20 21.34
N ASP A 349 -0.07 -17.90 20.22
CA ASP A 349 0.91 -18.91 19.81
C ASP A 349 2.08 -18.28 19.02
N LEU A 350 2.11 -16.96 18.80
CA LEU A 350 3.23 -16.30 18.10
C LEU A 350 4.52 -16.23 18.93
N GLY A 351 4.42 -16.02 20.25
CA GLY A 351 5.60 -15.77 21.09
C GLY A 351 6.50 -16.99 21.31
N ASN A 352 5.96 -18.20 21.14
CA ASN A 352 6.65 -19.48 21.38
C ASN A 352 6.68 -20.40 20.15
N ALA A 353 6.26 -19.89 18.98
CA ALA A 353 6.24 -20.70 17.76
C ALA A 353 7.67 -20.99 17.28
N SER A 354 7.92 -22.24 16.90
CA SER A 354 9.13 -22.62 16.15
C SER A 354 9.17 -21.91 14.79
N GLY A 355 10.35 -21.78 14.16
CA GLY A 355 10.43 -21.13 12.84
C GLY A 355 9.58 -21.77 11.75
N LYS A 356 9.29 -23.08 11.86
CA LYS A 356 8.34 -23.76 10.97
C LYS A 356 6.90 -23.28 11.19
N ALA A 357 6.49 -23.14 12.45
CA ALA A 357 5.17 -22.61 12.80
C ALA A 357 5.04 -21.13 12.44
N MET A 358 6.10 -20.34 12.63
CA MET A 358 6.13 -18.94 12.18
C MET A 358 5.95 -18.83 10.67
N ARG A 359 6.70 -19.61 9.86
CA ARG A 359 6.52 -19.65 8.40
C ARG A 359 5.10 -20.00 7.98
N HIS A 360 4.47 -20.96 8.67
CA HIS A 360 3.08 -21.31 8.41
C HIS A 360 2.13 -20.12 8.68
N LYS A 361 2.34 -19.37 9.76
CA LYS A 361 1.53 -18.18 10.10
C LYS A 361 1.71 -17.02 9.12
N TYR A 362 2.87 -16.90 8.49
CA TYR A 362 3.10 -15.93 7.41
C TYR A 362 2.52 -16.39 6.07
N GLY A 363 2.02 -17.62 5.95
CA GLY A 363 1.64 -18.23 4.66
C GLY A 363 0.70 -17.39 3.81
N ASP A 364 -0.40 -16.89 4.37
CA ASP A 364 -1.36 -16.09 3.60
C ASP A 364 -0.79 -14.72 3.23
N LEU A 365 -0.02 -14.10 4.13
CA LEU A 365 0.65 -12.83 3.87
C LEU A 365 1.69 -12.98 2.75
N ASP A 366 2.50 -14.04 2.80
CA ASP A 366 3.50 -14.36 1.79
C ASP A 366 2.84 -14.63 0.44
N MET A 367 1.80 -15.46 0.39
CA MET A 367 1.05 -15.74 -0.83
C MET A 367 0.48 -14.46 -1.46
N ASP A 368 -0.11 -13.57 -0.65
CA ASP A 368 -0.65 -12.31 -1.14
C ASP A 368 0.44 -11.36 -1.64
N CYS A 369 1.55 -11.28 -0.93
CA CYS A 369 2.67 -10.44 -1.35
C CYS A 369 3.49 -11.06 -2.50
N ASN A 370 3.37 -12.36 -2.78
CA ASN A 370 3.91 -13.00 -3.99
C ASN A 370 3.09 -12.57 -5.23
N ILE A 371 1.75 -12.53 -5.12
CA ILE A 371 0.88 -12.00 -6.21
C ILE A 371 1.24 -10.54 -6.51
N LEU A 372 1.35 -9.71 -5.47
CA LEU A 372 1.76 -8.31 -5.61
C LEU A 372 3.17 -8.17 -6.21
N GLU A 373 4.11 -9.04 -5.83
CA GLU A 373 5.48 -9.03 -6.39
C GLU A 373 5.48 -9.31 -7.89
N THR A 374 4.71 -10.28 -8.38
CA THR A 374 4.59 -10.59 -9.81
C THR A 374 4.11 -9.39 -10.62
N GLU A 375 3.05 -8.71 -10.16
CA GLU A 375 2.55 -7.49 -10.81
C GLU A 375 3.60 -6.36 -10.78
N PHE A 376 4.37 -6.26 -9.69
CA PHE A 376 5.39 -5.24 -9.52
C PHE A 376 6.61 -5.49 -10.39
N GLN A 377 7.03 -6.75 -10.57
CA GLN A 377 8.11 -7.12 -11.50
C GLN A 377 7.75 -6.73 -12.94
N ALA A 378 6.55 -7.08 -13.41
CA ALA A 378 6.08 -6.67 -14.74
C ALA A 378 6.04 -5.14 -14.92
N SER A 379 5.66 -4.40 -13.87
CA SER A 379 5.65 -2.93 -13.87
C SER A 379 7.07 -2.35 -13.87
N LEU A 380 8.00 -2.95 -13.15
CA LEU A 380 9.40 -2.53 -13.08
C LEU A 380 10.16 -2.78 -14.39
N GLU A 381 9.81 -3.82 -15.15
CA GLU A 381 10.33 -4.00 -16.52
C GLU A 381 9.96 -2.82 -17.42
N GLN A 382 8.75 -2.26 -17.26
CA GLN A 382 8.38 -1.03 -17.97
C GLN A 382 9.21 0.17 -17.51
N VAL A 383 9.50 0.27 -16.20
CA VAL A 383 10.39 1.31 -15.66
C VAL A 383 11.77 1.20 -16.29
N ILE A 384 12.35 -0.01 -16.35
CA ILE A 384 13.67 -0.28 -16.96
C ILE A 384 13.74 0.23 -18.40
N TRP A 385 12.66 0.07 -19.18
CA TRP A 385 12.63 0.62 -20.53
C TRP A 385 12.87 2.14 -20.56
N PHE A 386 12.23 2.91 -19.66
CA PHE A 386 12.46 4.35 -19.56
C PHE A 386 13.88 4.69 -19.07
N VAL A 387 14.42 3.88 -18.14
CA VAL A 387 15.81 4.03 -17.66
C VAL A 387 16.80 3.81 -18.79
N ASN A 388 16.63 2.77 -19.60
CA ASN A 388 17.52 2.49 -20.73
C ASN A 388 17.49 3.62 -21.76
N LYS A 389 16.31 4.14 -22.11
CA LYS A 389 16.19 5.31 -22.99
C LYS A 389 16.85 6.55 -22.39
N TYR A 390 16.71 6.77 -21.08
CA TYR A 390 17.39 7.85 -20.38
C TYR A 390 18.92 7.74 -20.48
N LEU A 391 19.48 6.56 -20.23
CA LEU A 391 20.93 6.32 -20.32
C LEU A 391 21.46 6.52 -21.75
N GLN A 392 20.71 6.09 -22.77
CA GLN A 392 21.03 6.35 -24.17
C GLN A 392 21.05 7.86 -24.47
N VAL A 393 20.03 8.60 -24.03
CA VAL A 393 19.94 10.06 -24.22
C VAL A 393 21.11 10.78 -23.55
N LYS A 394 21.53 10.32 -22.37
CA LYS A 394 22.70 10.86 -21.64
C LYS A 394 24.04 10.36 -22.18
N LYS A 395 24.04 9.49 -23.20
CA LYS A 395 25.25 8.88 -23.79
C LYS A 395 26.08 8.09 -22.77
N LEU A 396 25.42 7.46 -21.79
CA LEU A 396 26.07 6.64 -20.76
C LEU A 396 26.20 5.16 -21.17
N GLY A 397 25.57 4.75 -22.27
CA GLY A 397 25.61 3.39 -22.80
C GLY A 397 24.28 2.98 -23.42
N ASP A 398 24.27 1.86 -24.13
CA ASP A 398 23.04 1.19 -24.57
C ASP A 398 22.94 -0.18 -23.91
N PHE A 399 22.01 -0.30 -22.96
CA PHE A 399 21.77 -1.50 -22.17
C PHE A 399 20.43 -2.16 -22.53
N SER A 400 19.89 -1.89 -23.73
CA SER A 400 18.57 -2.39 -24.14
C SER A 400 18.47 -3.92 -24.23
N ASN A 401 19.61 -4.60 -24.36
CA ASN A 401 19.69 -6.06 -24.44
C ASN A 401 20.06 -6.72 -23.10
N GLU A 402 20.35 -5.93 -22.06
CA GLU A 402 20.71 -6.44 -20.74
C GLU A 402 19.46 -6.82 -19.95
N THR A 403 19.54 -7.94 -19.24
CA THR A 403 18.47 -8.39 -18.34
C THR A 403 18.67 -7.80 -16.95
N VAL A 404 17.56 -7.43 -16.32
CA VAL A 404 17.53 -6.93 -14.93
C VAL A 404 16.49 -7.70 -14.16
N ASP A 405 16.94 -8.41 -13.12
CA ASP A 405 16.06 -9.13 -12.22
C ASP A 405 15.89 -8.34 -10.92
N PHE A 406 14.63 -8.14 -10.52
CA PHE A 406 14.27 -7.53 -9.25
C PHE A 406 13.87 -8.62 -8.26
N ILE A 407 14.68 -8.80 -7.22
CA ILE A 407 14.45 -9.78 -6.16
C ILE A 407 14.04 -9.04 -4.89
N PHE A 408 12.79 -9.22 -4.46
CA PHE A 408 12.28 -8.55 -3.26
C PHE A 408 12.65 -9.30 -1.98
N ASN A 409 13.28 -8.59 -1.05
CA ASN A 409 13.73 -9.16 0.22
C ASN A 409 12.59 -9.11 1.26
N ARG A 410 12.13 -10.27 1.73
CA ARG A 410 11.02 -10.36 2.71
C ARG A 410 11.45 -9.91 4.12
N ASP A 411 10.59 -9.14 4.78
CA ASP A 411 10.79 -8.75 6.18
C ASP A 411 10.04 -9.69 7.14
N ILE A 412 10.63 -10.86 7.39
CA ILE A 412 10.11 -11.89 8.30
C ILE A 412 10.85 -11.79 9.63
N ILE A 413 10.11 -11.86 10.74
CA ILE A 413 10.70 -12.10 12.06
C ILE A 413 11.15 -13.56 12.11
N ILE A 414 12.45 -13.79 11.96
CA ILE A 414 13.09 -15.10 12.09
C ILE A 414 13.86 -15.11 13.42
N SER A 415 13.84 -16.25 14.12
CA SER A 415 14.68 -16.44 15.30
C SER A 415 16.15 -16.45 14.88
N GLU A 416 16.92 -15.46 15.31
CA GLU A 416 18.36 -15.40 15.04
C GLU A 416 19.08 -16.69 15.50
N SER A 417 18.62 -17.32 16.59
CA SER A 417 19.19 -18.57 17.08
C SER A 417 19.01 -19.73 16.10
N GLU A 418 17.87 -19.80 15.39
CA GLU A 418 17.65 -20.81 14.35
C GLU A 418 18.55 -20.54 13.14
N VAL A 419 18.66 -19.28 12.69
CA VAL A 419 19.55 -18.90 11.58
C VAL A 419 21.01 -19.24 11.88
N ILE A 420 21.48 -18.94 13.09
CA ILE A 420 22.84 -19.28 13.54
C ILE A 420 23.05 -20.80 13.55
N THR A 421 22.05 -21.57 14.00
CA THR A 421 22.11 -23.04 14.01
C THR A 421 22.16 -23.60 12.58
N ASP A 422 21.33 -23.08 11.68
CA ASP A 422 21.30 -23.48 10.27
C ASP A 422 22.62 -23.11 9.55
N CYS A 423 23.20 -21.93 9.85
CA CYS A 423 24.51 -21.54 9.35
C CYS A 423 25.60 -22.51 9.81
N ALA A 424 25.61 -22.89 11.10
CA ALA A 424 26.57 -23.86 11.63
C ALA A 424 26.42 -25.26 10.99
N ASN A 425 25.18 -25.68 10.74
CA ASN A 425 24.88 -26.95 10.06
C ASN A 425 25.20 -26.94 8.55
N SER A 426 25.35 -25.75 7.96
CA SER A 426 25.65 -25.58 6.53
C SER A 426 27.16 -25.58 6.24
N VAL A 427 28.01 -25.53 7.27
CA VAL A 427 29.48 -25.56 7.12
C VAL A 427 29.91 -26.85 6.41
N GLY A 428 30.62 -26.70 5.29
CA GLY A 428 31.05 -27.82 4.45
C GLY A 428 30.03 -28.29 3.40
N ILE A 429 28.82 -27.72 3.40
CA ILE A 429 27.81 -27.89 2.34
C ILE A 429 27.82 -26.70 1.38
N LEU A 430 27.82 -25.49 1.95
CA LEU A 430 27.93 -24.21 1.23
C LEU A 430 29.33 -23.62 1.42
N ASP A 431 29.71 -22.68 0.55
CA ASP A 431 30.95 -21.94 0.73
C ASP A 431 30.86 -21.03 1.96
N ASP A 432 32.00 -20.87 2.64
CA ASP A 432 32.04 -20.12 3.90
C ASP A 432 31.62 -18.66 3.73
N LYS A 433 31.72 -18.09 2.51
CA LYS A 433 31.32 -16.70 2.25
C LYS A 433 29.81 -16.59 2.25
N THR A 434 29.10 -17.45 1.52
CA THR A 434 27.63 -17.50 1.53
C THR A 434 27.07 -17.80 2.92
N ILE A 435 27.70 -18.67 3.71
CA ILE A 435 27.27 -18.92 5.10
C ILE A 435 27.40 -17.65 5.95
N ARG A 436 28.51 -16.92 5.81
CA ARG A 436 28.73 -15.66 6.53
C ARG A 436 27.75 -14.58 6.06
N GLU A 437 27.54 -14.42 4.77
CA GLU A 437 26.60 -13.43 4.21
C GLU A 437 25.15 -13.64 4.71
N ASN A 438 24.77 -14.88 5.00
CA ASN A 438 23.46 -15.22 5.57
C ASN A 438 23.41 -15.13 7.12
N HIS A 439 24.53 -14.86 7.79
CA HIS A 439 24.58 -14.75 9.24
C HIS A 439 23.96 -13.42 9.71
N PRO A 440 23.10 -13.39 10.76
CA PRO A 440 22.35 -12.19 11.15
C PRO A 440 23.21 -10.95 11.48
N TRP A 441 24.45 -11.17 11.90
CA TRP A 441 25.40 -10.12 12.30
C TRP A 441 26.48 -9.84 11.24
N TYR A 442 26.28 -10.29 10.01
CA TYR A 442 27.20 -10.02 8.91
C TYR A 442 27.14 -8.55 8.47
N THR A 443 28.32 -7.96 8.29
CA THR A 443 28.51 -6.70 7.57
C THR A 443 29.79 -6.80 6.75
N ASP A 444 29.94 -5.96 5.72
CA ASP A 444 31.17 -5.90 4.93
C ASP A 444 32.41 -5.66 5.82
N GLU A 445 32.26 -4.84 6.87
CA GLU A 445 33.29 -4.59 7.88
C GLU A 445 33.66 -5.85 8.71
N VAL A 446 32.72 -6.77 8.94
CA VAL A 446 33.03 -8.05 9.59
C VAL A 446 33.93 -8.89 8.69
N GLU A 447 33.64 -8.95 7.38
CA GLU A 447 34.47 -9.72 6.45
C GLU A 447 35.88 -9.13 6.33
N GLU A 448 36.02 -7.80 6.31
CA GLU A 448 37.32 -7.13 6.31
C GLU A 448 38.12 -7.42 7.59
N ARG A 449 37.49 -7.34 8.76
CA ARG A 449 38.13 -7.69 10.04
C ARG A 449 38.56 -9.16 10.11
N LEU A 450 37.75 -10.06 9.55
CA LEU A 450 38.03 -11.49 9.54
C LEU A 450 39.18 -11.84 8.58
N LYS A 451 39.28 -11.14 7.43
CA LYS A 451 40.45 -11.21 6.54
C LYS A 451 41.72 -10.71 7.23
N ALA A 452 41.62 -9.60 7.98
CA ALA A 452 42.75 -9.06 8.74
C ALA A 452 43.23 -10.05 9.82
N GLN A 453 42.31 -10.65 10.58
CA GLN A 453 42.63 -11.68 11.58
C GLN A 453 43.30 -12.91 10.95
N LYS A 454 42.78 -13.42 9.83
CA LYS A 454 43.40 -14.55 9.12
C LYS A 454 44.80 -14.24 8.63
N LEU A 455 45.04 -13.00 8.18
CA LEU A 455 46.37 -12.55 7.76
C LEU A 455 47.33 -12.45 8.95
N GLU A 456 46.88 -11.97 10.10
CA GLU A 456 47.66 -11.95 11.34
C GLU A 456 47.98 -13.35 11.85
N GLU A 457 47.01 -14.27 11.83
CA GLU A 457 47.22 -15.68 12.17
C GLU A 457 48.21 -16.36 11.22
N GLN A 458 48.11 -16.11 9.92
CA GLN A 458 49.07 -16.63 8.93
C GLN A 458 50.49 -16.11 9.19
N LYS A 459 50.63 -14.81 9.46
CA LYS A 459 51.93 -14.21 9.84
C LYS A 459 52.48 -14.82 11.13
N ALA A 460 51.65 -15.01 12.15
CA ALA A 460 52.06 -15.64 13.40
C ALA A 460 52.47 -17.11 13.21
N ILE A 461 51.81 -17.85 12.32
CA ILE A 461 52.17 -19.24 11.97
C ILE A 461 53.48 -19.26 11.18
N GLU A 462 53.71 -18.33 10.26
CA GLU A 462 54.97 -18.19 9.52
C GLU A 462 56.13 -17.81 10.43
N GLU A 463 55.93 -16.85 11.35
CA GLU A 463 56.92 -16.50 12.37
C GLU A 463 57.22 -17.69 13.29
N TYR A 464 56.20 -18.42 13.76
CA TYR A 464 56.37 -19.62 14.58
C TYR A 464 57.13 -20.74 13.84
N LYS A 465 56.84 -20.95 12.54
CA LYS A 465 57.60 -21.89 11.69
C LYS A 465 59.05 -21.44 11.47
N SER A 466 59.31 -20.14 11.38
CA SER A 466 60.67 -19.59 11.24
C SER A 466 61.54 -19.76 12.49
N THR A 467 60.93 -19.94 13.67
CA THR A 467 61.62 -20.23 14.93
C THR A 467 62.09 -21.68 15.09
N PHE A 468 61.66 -22.62 14.23
CA PHE A 468 62.23 -23.97 14.19
C PHE A 468 63.32 -24.03 13.12
N PRO A 469 64.62 -24.18 13.49
CA PRO A 469 65.67 -24.35 12.49
C PRO A 469 65.46 -25.68 11.74
N GLU A 470 65.58 -25.65 10.41
CA GLU A 470 65.66 -26.87 9.59
C GLU A 470 66.78 -27.76 10.15
N ASP A 471 66.43 -28.98 10.55
CA ASP A 471 67.39 -29.95 11.06
C ASP A 471 68.53 -30.16 10.06
N VAL A 472 69.73 -30.00 10.61
CA VAL A 472 71.04 -30.18 10.00
C VAL A 472 71.09 -31.48 9.20
N LYS A 473 71.32 -31.38 7.88
CA LYS A 473 71.76 -32.52 7.07
C LYS A 473 73.05 -33.06 7.65
N ALA A 474 73.03 -34.32 8.06
CA ALA A 474 74.22 -35.08 8.43
C ALA A 474 75.15 -35.19 7.20
N ASP A 475 76.29 -34.51 7.26
CA ASP A 475 77.43 -34.73 6.36
C ASP A 475 78.30 -35.86 6.92
N GLY A 476 78.65 -36.82 6.05
CA GLY A 476 79.90 -37.60 6.13
C GLY A 476 79.86 -38.92 6.88
#